data_AF-A0A352NBA0-F1
#
_entry.id   AF-A0A352NBA0-F1
#
_cell.length_a   1.000
_cell.length_b   1.000
_cell.length_c   1.000
_cell.angle_alpha   90.00
_cell.angle_beta   90.00
_cell.angle_gamma   90.00
#
_symmetry.space_group_name_H-M   'P 1'
#
loop_
_entity.id
_entity.type
_entity.pdbx_description
1 polymer ?
#
loop_
_entity_poly.entity_id
_entity_poly.type
_entity_poly.pdbx_seq_one_letter_code
_entity_poly.pdbx_strand_id
1 'polypeptide(L)'
;MSDKILVFGHQKPDTDAIASSYGFSYLSNHRPVGALNTECVALGTPNEETQFALDYFGVEAPRVVTSAADEGVDTVILTDHNEFQQSIADIASLNIFGVVDHHRVANFNTASPLFMTIEPVGSASSIVYRKFLEAGVEIPREVAGLLLSGLISDTLLLKSPTTHATDHKVAEELAKIAGVDLQEYGMAMLKAGTNLDNKSAEELIDIDAKTFELNGSRIRIAQVNTVEIQDVLSRLHDVKVAIKKAMEVEHYDDFVFMITDIVNSNSEIVEIGSH
;
A
#
# COMPACT_ATOMS: atom_id res chain seq x y z
N MET A 1 -7.36 -22.58 20.73
CA MET A 1 -7.22 -21.22 20.16
C MET A 1 -7.13 -21.41 18.66
N SER A 2 -7.76 -20.55 17.85
CA SER A 2 -7.57 -20.60 16.40
C SER A 2 -6.10 -20.37 16.08
N ASP A 3 -5.59 -21.07 15.05
CA ASP A 3 -4.22 -20.88 14.56
C ASP A 3 -4.01 -19.42 14.16
N LYS A 4 -2.78 -18.93 14.35
CA LYS A 4 -2.41 -17.54 14.11
C LYS A 4 -2.40 -17.26 12.60
N ILE A 5 -2.87 -16.09 12.20
CA ILE A 5 -2.91 -15.65 10.80
C ILE A 5 -2.16 -14.31 10.69
N LEU A 6 -1.23 -14.20 9.74
CA LEU A 6 -0.58 -12.91 9.45
C LEU A 6 -1.41 -12.12 8.43
N VAL A 7 -1.54 -10.82 8.65
CA VAL A 7 -2.21 -9.87 7.75
C VAL A 7 -1.17 -8.86 7.29
N PHE A 8 -0.98 -8.73 5.98
CA PHE A 8 0.04 -7.84 5.41
C PHE A 8 -0.31 -7.34 4.01
N GLY A 9 0.24 -6.17 3.69
CA GLY A 9 0.26 -5.58 2.36
C GLY A 9 1.44 -6.05 1.52
N HIS A 10 1.68 -5.38 0.40
CA HIS A 10 2.79 -5.73 -0.50
C HIS A 10 4.17 -5.36 0.06
N GLN A 11 5.21 -5.89 -0.59
CA GLN A 11 6.60 -5.43 -0.42
C GLN A 11 6.73 -3.95 -0.78
N LYS A 12 7.66 -3.25 -0.12
CA LYS A 12 7.79 -1.78 -0.24
C LYS A 12 6.44 -1.11 0.08
N PRO A 13 5.92 -1.33 1.30
CA PRO A 13 4.55 -0.97 1.62
C PRO A 13 4.39 0.56 1.57
N ASP A 14 3.33 0.98 0.88
CA ASP A 14 2.82 2.35 0.97
C ASP A 14 1.89 2.48 2.20
N THR A 15 1.24 3.64 2.31
CA THR A 15 0.36 3.92 3.44
C THR A 15 -0.90 3.04 3.41
N ASP A 16 -1.45 2.72 2.23
CA ASP A 16 -2.65 1.88 2.15
C ASP A 16 -2.36 0.42 2.48
N ALA A 17 -1.21 -0.12 2.04
CA ALA A 17 -0.74 -1.44 2.42
C ALA A 17 -0.68 -1.62 3.95
N ILE A 18 -0.09 -0.67 4.67
CA ILE A 18 -0.03 -0.70 6.14
C ILE A 18 -1.41 -0.46 6.78
N ALA A 19 -2.12 0.57 6.34
CA ALA A 19 -3.40 0.96 6.94
C ALA A 19 -4.48 -0.11 6.78
N SER A 20 -4.63 -0.65 5.57
CA SER A 20 -5.60 -1.69 5.25
C SER A 20 -5.30 -2.98 6.03
N SER A 21 -4.02 -3.37 6.14
CA SER A 21 -3.60 -4.52 6.95
C SER A 21 -3.90 -4.35 8.43
N TYR A 22 -3.57 -3.18 8.98
CA TYR A 22 -3.83 -2.86 10.38
C TYR A 22 -5.32 -2.88 10.68
N GLY A 23 -6.11 -2.16 9.87
CA GLY A 23 -7.56 -2.09 10.02
C GLY A 23 -8.24 -3.45 9.83
N PHE A 24 -7.80 -4.26 8.85
CA PHE A 24 -8.40 -5.57 8.62
C PHE A 24 -8.01 -6.60 9.69
N SER A 25 -6.80 -6.53 10.23
CA SER A 25 -6.39 -7.33 11.39
C SER A 25 -7.20 -6.96 12.64
N TYR A 26 -7.40 -5.66 12.89
CA TYR A 26 -8.28 -5.21 13.97
C TYR A 26 -9.70 -5.75 13.77
N LEU A 27 -10.29 -5.54 12.59
CA LEU A 27 -11.63 -6.03 12.25
C LEU A 27 -11.76 -7.53 12.50
N SER A 28 -10.79 -8.32 12.00
CA SER A 28 -10.81 -9.78 12.07
C SER A 28 -10.76 -10.32 13.50
N ASN A 29 -9.98 -9.68 14.37
CA ASN A 29 -9.94 -10.02 15.80
C ASN A 29 -11.23 -9.63 16.55
N HIS A 30 -11.95 -8.60 16.11
CA HIS A 30 -13.09 -8.02 16.83
C HIS A 30 -14.47 -8.38 16.25
N ARG A 31 -14.53 -9.30 15.28
CA ARG A 31 -15.82 -9.75 14.74
C ARG A 31 -16.68 -10.40 15.83
N PRO A 32 -17.99 -10.10 15.92
CA PRO A 32 -18.87 -10.71 16.91
C PRO A 32 -19.06 -12.22 16.71
N VAL A 33 -18.92 -12.69 15.46
CA VAL A 33 -19.00 -14.10 15.09
C VAL A 33 -17.82 -14.43 14.18
N GLY A 34 -17.12 -15.53 14.48
CA GLY A 34 -15.99 -15.99 13.67
C GLY A 34 -14.75 -15.10 13.78
N ALA A 35 -14.51 -14.49 14.95
CA ALA A 35 -13.26 -13.79 15.22
C ALA A 35 -12.06 -14.70 14.92
N LEU A 36 -11.05 -14.12 14.28
CA LEU A 36 -9.81 -14.79 13.94
C LEU A 36 -8.70 -14.37 14.91
N ASN A 37 -7.61 -15.13 14.95
CA ASN A 37 -6.40 -14.78 15.68
C ASN A 37 -5.41 -14.16 14.68
N THR A 38 -5.53 -12.86 14.44
CA THR A 38 -4.76 -12.16 13.40
C THR A 38 -3.70 -11.22 13.99
N GLU A 39 -2.55 -11.14 13.34
CA GLU A 39 -1.48 -10.15 13.62
C GLU A 39 -1.19 -9.35 12.35
N CYS A 40 -1.15 -8.02 12.46
CA CYS A 40 -0.68 -7.15 11.37
C CYS A 40 0.85 -7.16 11.33
N VAL A 41 1.44 -7.41 10.16
CA VAL A 41 2.88 -7.34 9.91
C VAL A 41 3.15 -6.56 8.62
N ALA A 42 4.39 -6.15 8.40
CA ALA A 42 4.81 -5.44 7.18
C ALA A 42 5.88 -6.23 6.41
N LEU A 43 5.94 -6.04 5.10
CA LEU A 43 6.97 -6.62 4.23
C LEU A 43 8.11 -5.64 3.91
N GLY A 44 8.17 -4.54 4.65
CA GLY A 44 9.20 -3.50 4.54
C GLY A 44 8.99 -2.42 5.60
N THR A 45 10.00 -1.59 5.79
CA THR A 45 9.92 -0.43 6.68
C THR A 45 8.91 0.59 6.13
N PRO A 46 8.01 1.14 6.97
CA PRO A 46 7.13 2.24 6.56
C PRO A 46 7.91 3.41 5.94
N ASN A 47 7.36 4.02 4.89
CA ASN A 47 7.91 5.23 4.31
C ASN A 47 7.59 6.47 5.19
N GLU A 48 8.10 7.64 4.83
CA GLU A 48 7.94 8.87 5.64
C GLU A 48 6.47 9.33 5.74
N GLU A 49 5.66 9.11 4.71
CA GLU A 49 4.24 9.41 4.72
C GLU A 49 3.49 8.49 5.69
N THR A 50 3.77 7.18 5.61
CA THR A 50 3.17 6.19 6.51
C THR A 50 3.62 6.40 7.95
N GLN A 51 4.89 6.73 8.17
CA GLN A 51 5.41 7.03 9.50
C GLN A 51 4.73 8.28 10.10
N PHE A 52 4.47 9.31 9.30
CA PHE A 52 3.68 10.46 9.74
C PHE A 52 2.30 10.03 10.23
N ALA A 53 1.58 9.19 9.49
CA ALA A 53 0.26 8.72 9.88
C ALA A 53 0.29 7.88 11.17
N LEU A 54 1.27 6.97 11.29
CA LEU A 54 1.50 6.15 12.49
C LEU A 54 1.75 7.03 13.72
N ASP A 55 2.65 8.01 13.61
CA ASP A 55 2.99 8.94 14.70
C ASP A 55 1.80 9.82 15.09
N TYR A 56 1.06 10.33 14.09
CA TYR A 56 -0.09 11.21 14.30
C TYR A 56 -1.20 10.52 15.10
N PHE A 57 -1.44 9.22 14.82
CA PHE A 57 -2.47 8.43 15.51
C PHE A 57 -1.93 7.59 16.68
N GLY A 58 -0.63 7.70 17.00
CA GLY A 58 -0.01 6.99 18.12
C GLY A 58 -0.02 5.47 17.97
N VAL A 59 0.11 4.98 16.73
CA VAL A 59 0.15 3.54 16.42
C VAL A 59 1.59 3.12 16.17
N GLU A 60 2.03 2.05 16.84
CA GLU A 60 3.35 1.47 16.57
C GLU A 60 3.38 0.83 15.18
N ALA A 61 4.48 1.05 14.46
CA ALA A 61 4.70 0.42 13.16
C ALA A 61 4.62 -1.12 13.27
N PRO A 62 3.90 -1.81 12.36
CA PRO A 62 3.92 -3.26 12.31
C PRO A 62 5.34 -3.77 12.14
N ARG A 63 5.69 -4.84 12.86
CA ARG A 63 7.01 -5.47 12.72
C ARG A 63 7.20 -6.00 11.30
N VAL A 64 8.43 -5.88 10.80
CA VAL A 64 8.80 -6.36 9.47
C VAL A 64 9.09 -7.86 9.51
N VAL A 65 8.53 -8.60 8.55
CA VAL A 65 8.77 -10.03 8.35
C VAL A 65 9.19 -10.30 6.91
N THR A 66 9.95 -11.38 6.71
CA THR A 66 10.41 -11.81 5.38
C THR A 66 9.90 -13.18 4.96
N SER A 67 9.39 -13.98 5.91
CA SER A 67 8.95 -15.36 5.73
C SER A 67 7.88 -15.67 6.77
N ALA A 68 6.73 -16.20 6.37
CA ALA A 68 5.70 -16.61 7.33
C ALA A 68 6.07 -17.93 8.03
N ALA A 69 6.79 -18.82 7.31
CA ALA A 69 7.29 -20.06 7.89
C ALA A 69 8.25 -19.83 9.06
N ASP A 70 9.12 -18.82 8.97
CA ASP A 70 10.04 -18.45 10.06
C ASP A 70 9.31 -17.90 11.30
N GLU A 71 8.10 -17.38 11.09
CA GLU A 71 7.17 -16.93 12.13
C GLU A 71 6.32 -18.07 12.71
N GLY A 72 6.47 -19.29 12.18
CA GLY A 72 5.66 -20.44 12.56
C GLY A 72 4.19 -20.32 12.14
N VAL A 73 3.91 -19.55 11.07
CA VAL A 73 2.56 -19.33 10.54
C VAL A 73 2.45 -19.90 9.13
N ASP A 74 1.39 -20.65 8.86
CA ASP A 74 1.11 -21.22 7.53
C ASP A 74 -0.06 -20.53 6.81
N THR A 75 -0.79 -19.66 7.49
CA THR A 75 -2.03 -19.05 7.00
C THR A 75 -1.94 -17.53 7.01
N VAL A 76 -2.35 -16.91 5.91
CA VAL A 76 -2.21 -15.45 5.70
C VAL A 76 -3.46 -14.81 5.13
N ILE A 77 -3.58 -13.51 5.33
CA ILE A 77 -4.55 -12.64 4.66
C ILE A 77 -3.77 -11.52 3.98
N LEU A 78 -4.07 -11.29 2.70
CA LEU A 78 -3.45 -10.23 1.91
C LEU A 78 -4.36 -9.01 1.88
N THR A 79 -3.81 -7.83 2.09
CA THR A 79 -4.50 -6.58 1.75
C THR A 79 -3.72 -5.83 0.69
N ASP A 80 -4.41 -5.06 -0.14
CA ASP A 80 -3.80 -4.14 -1.11
C ASP A 80 -2.87 -4.79 -2.17
N HIS A 81 -2.86 -6.11 -2.27
CA HIS A 81 -2.21 -6.84 -3.35
C HIS A 81 -2.73 -8.26 -3.46
N ASN A 82 -2.45 -8.87 -4.61
CA ASN A 82 -2.66 -10.29 -4.86
C ASN A 82 -1.50 -10.93 -5.66
N GLU A 83 -0.82 -10.19 -6.53
CA GLU A 83 0.23 -10.78 -7.38
C GLU A 83 1.39 -11.31 -6.51
N PHE A 84 1.74 -12.60 -6.63
CA PHE A 84 2.67 -13.27 -5.70
C PHE A 84 4.06 -12.62 -5.67
N GLN A 85 4.53 -12.07 -6.78
CA GLN A 85 5.84 -11.39 -6.83
C GLN A 85 5.89 -10.07 -6.03
N GLN A 86 4.74 -9.57 -5.59
CA GLN A 86 4.64 -8.39 -4.71
C GLN A 86 4.48 -8.79 -3.23
N SER A 87 4.35 -10.08 -2.93
CA SER A 87 3.97 -10.59 -1.61
C SER A 87 5.16 -11.09 -0.79
N ILE A 88 4.89 -11.78 0.33
CA ILE A 88 5.91 -12.39 1.17
C ILE A 88 6.64 -13.51 0.40
N ALA A 89 7.94 -13.71 0.67
CA ALA A 89 8.80 -14.53 -0.18
C ALA A 89 8.34 -15.99 -0.31
N ASP A 90 7.71 -16.54 0.72
CA ASP A 90 7.22 -17.91 0.79
C ASP A 90 5.73 -18.07 0.44
N ILE A 91 5.06 -17.02 -0.08
CA ILE A 91 3.60 -16.97 -0.33
C ILE A 91 3.03 -18.17 -1.06
N ALA A 92 3.76 -18.71 -2.05
CA ALA A 92 3.32 -19.86 -2.85
C ALA A 92 3.17 -21.16 -2.03
N SER A 93 3.74 -21.21 -0.82
CA SER A 93 3.66 -22.34 0.09
C SER A 93 2.61 -22.18 1.19
N LEU A 94 1.98 -21.00 1.29
CA LEU A 94 1.07 -20.64 2.38
C LEU A 94 -0.39 -20.88 2.01
N ASN A 95 -1.23 -21.03 3.03
CA ASN A 95 -2.66 -21.03 2.91
C ASN A 95 -3.19 -19.59 2.92
N ILE A 96 -3.68 -19.11 1.78
CA ILE A 96 -4.25 -17.77 1.68
C ILE A 96 -5.72 -17.84 2.13
N PHE A 97 -5.99 -17.40 3.36
CA PHE A 97 -7.33 -17.38 3.94
C PHE A 97 -8.22 -16.33 3.27
N GLY A 98 -7.66 -15.16 2.96
CA GLY A 98 -8.39 -14.17 2.19
C GLY A 98 -7.59 -13.02 1.61
N VAL A 99 -8.25 -12.26 0.74
CA VAL A 99 -7.69 -11.10 0.04
C VAL A 99 -8.69 -9.94 0.07
N VAL A 100 -8.21 -8.73 0.39
CA VAL A 100 -8.95 -7.46 0.30
C VAL A 100 -8.14 -6.48 -0.53
N ASP A 101 -8.53 -6.23 -1.77
CA ASP A 101 -7.68 -5.54 -2.74
C ASP A 101 -8.51 -4.67 -3.70
N HIS A 102 -7.88 -3.68 -4.33
CA HIS A 102 -8.47 -2.81 -5.34
C HIS A 102 -7.72 -2.87 -6.69
N HIS A 103 -6.62 -3.62 -6.75
CA HIS A 103 -5.83 -3.83 -7.96
C HIS A 103 -6.47 -4.86 -8.92
N ARG A 104 -5.90 -4.96 -10.11
CA ARG A 104 -6.17 -6.07 -11.03
C ARG A 104 -5.68 -7.39 -10.43
N VAL A 105 -6.26 -8.51 -10.89
CA VAL A 105 -5.81 -9.85 -10.50
C VAL A 105 -4.90 -10.44 -11.56
N ALA A 106 -3.69 -10.83 -11.16
CA ALA A 106 -2.72 -11.54 -11.99
C ALA A 106 -1.78 -12.34 -11.09
N ASN A 107 -1.09 -13.36 -11.64
CA ASN A 107 -0.06 -14.13 -10.94
C ASN A 107 -0.46 -14.58 -9.52
N PHE A 108 -1.72 -14.98 -9.37
CA PHE A 108 -2.34 -15.37 -8.11
C PHE A 108 -3.10 -16.68 -8.31
N ASN A 109 -2.91 -17.64 -7.41
CA ASN A 109 -3.66 -18.90 -7.41
C ASN A 109 -3.79 -19.47 -6.00
N THR A 110 -4.85 -20.25 -5.76
CA THR A 110 -5.05 -20.98 -4.50
C THR A 110 -5.41 -22.44 -4.75
N ALA A 111 -5.03 -23.32 -3.83
CA ALA A 111 -5.42 -24.74 -3.89
C ALA A 111 -6.84 -25.00 -3.36
N SER A 112 -7.34 -24.11 -2.49
CA SER A 112 -8.62 -24.20 -1.82
C SER A 112 -9.44 -22.92 -2.03
N PRO A 113 -10.78 -22.97 -1.87
CA PRO A 113 -11.60 -21.77 -1.78
C PRO A 113 -11.12 -20.84 -0.66
N LEU A 114 -11.20 -19.53 -0.91
CA LEU A 114 -10.83 -18.47 0.03
C LEU A 114 -11.89 -17.38 0.11
N PHE A 115 -11.77 -16.49 1.09
CA PHE A 115 -12.48 -15.22 1.09
C PHE A 115 -11.78 -14.21 0.16
N MET A 116 -12.49 -13.56 -0.75
CA MET A 116 -11.89 -12.55 -1.62
C MET A 116 -12.87 -11.40 -1.83
N THR A 117 -12.45 -10.18 -1.51
CA THR A 117 -13.17 -8.95 -1.85
C THR A 117 -12.26 -8.10 -2.71
N ILE A 118 -12.66 -7.87 -3.96
CA ILE A 118 -12.02 -6.92 -4.85
C ILE A 118 -13.06 -5.92 -5.33
N GLU A 119 -12.77 -4.64 -5.16
CA GLU A 119 -13.64 -3.56 -5.60
C GLU A 119 -12.80 -2.50 -6.34
N PRO A 120 -13.25 -2.02 -7.52
CA PRO A 120 -12.52 -1.01 -8.28
C PRO A 120 -12.72 0.39 -7.67
N VAL A 121 -12.15 0.60 -6.48
CA VAL A 121 -12.19 1.85 -5.72
C VAL A 121 -10.80 2.44 -5.50
N GLY A 122 -10.73 3.64 -4.93
CA GLY A 122 -9.48 4.37 -4.77
C GLY A 122 -8.45 3.70 -3.87
N SER A 123 -8.87 2.94 -2.85
CA SER A 123 -7.96 2.23 -1.94
C SER A 123 -8.56 0.97 -1.31
N ALA A 124 -7.70 0.04 -0.87
CA ALA A 124 -8.12 -1.12 -0.08
C ALA A 124 -8.63 -0.70 1.31
N SER A 125 -8.10 0.37 1.92
CA SER A 125 -8.66 0.92 3.17
C SER A 125 -10.14 1.31 3.03
N SER A 126 -10.54 1.77 1.85
CA SER A 126 -11.94 2.09 1.54
C SER A 126 -12.83 0.86 1.62
N ILE A 127 -12.33 -0.30 1.17
CA ILE A 127 -13.00 -1.60 1.26
C ILE A 127 -13.05 -2.06 2.72
N VAL A 128 -11.93 -1.96 3.44
CA VAL A 128 -11.84 -2.34 4.86
C VAL A 128 -12.86 -1.56 5.69
N TYR A 129 -13.00 -0.24 5.47
CA TYR A 129 -14.05 0.56 6.10
C TYR A 129 -15.45 -0.03 5.87
N ARG A 130 -15.79 -0.41 4.64
CA ARG A 130 -17.09 -1.06 4.34
C ARG A 130 -17.23 -2.40 5.08
N LYS A 131 -16.15 -3.16 5.21
CA LYS A 131 -16.15 -4.43 5.98
C LYS A 131 -16.39 -4.23 7.48
N PHE A 132 -15.94 -3.12 8.07
CA PHE A 132 -16.32 -2.75 9.44
C PHE A 132 -17.83 -2.54 9.56
N LEU A 133 -18.43 -1.78 8.63
CA LEU A 133 -19.87 -1.53 8.62
C LEU A 133 -20.68 -2.81 8.44
N GLU A 134 -20.28 -3.67 7.49
CA GLU A 134 -20.90 -4.97 7.24
C GLU A 134 -20.86 -5.88 8.47
N ALA A 135 -19.75 -5.87 9.21
CA ALA A 135 -19.57 -6.70 10.41
C ALA A 135 -20.22 -6.11 11.66
N GLY A 136 -20.68 -4.85 11.62
CA GLY A 136 -21.20 -4.13 12.78
C GLY A 136 -20.14 -3.93 13.87
N VAL A 137 -18.87 -3.81 13.49
CA VAL A 137 -17.74 -3.58 14.41
C VAL A 137 -17.46 -2.08 14.49
N GLU A 138 -17.35 -1.55 15.71
CA GLU A 138 -16.96 -0.17 15.94
C GLU A 138 -15.54 0.08 15.44
N ILE A 139 -15.29 1.23 14.80
CA ILE A 139 -13.98 1.63 14.31
C ILE A 139 -13.34 2.57 15.34
N PRO A 140 -12.28 2.16 16.04
CA PRO A 140 -11.54 3.06 16.93
C PRO A 140 -10.95 4.25 16.17
N ARG A 141 -10.66 5.32 16.91
CA ARG A 141 -10.12 6.56 16.36
C ARG A 141 -8.86 6.33 15.53
N GLU A 142 -7.92 5.57 16.07
CA GLU A 142 -6.62 5.27 15.48
C GLU A 142 -6.75 4.40 14.22
N VAL A 143 -7.67 3.42 14.23
CA VAL A 143 -7.97 2.60 13.06
C VAL A 143 -8.61 3.45 11.96
N ALA A 144 -9.57 4.31 12.31
CA ALA A 144 -10.18 5.22 11.35
C ALA A 144 -9.17 6.19 10.75
N GLY A 145 -8.26 6.69 11.60
CA GLY A 145 -7.16 7.55 11.19
C GLY A 145 -6.22 6.89 10.18
N LEU A 146 -5.81 5.65 10.43
CA LEU A 146 -4.97 4.91 9.48
C LEU A 146 -5.73 4.59 8.19
N LEU A 147 -6.96 4.09 8.25
CA LEU A 147 -7.76 3.82 7.05
C LEU A 147 -8.00 5.09 6.21
N LEU A 148 -8.21 6.24 6.86
CA LEU A 148 -8.27 7.52 6.18
C LEU A 148 -6.95 7.84 5.48
N SER A 149 -5.83 7.57 6.14
CA SER A 149 -4.49 7.83 5.62
C SER A 149 -4.20 7.01 4.37
N GLY A 150 -4.52 5.71 4.39
CA GLY A 150 -4.42 4.86 3.20
C GLY A 150 -5.25 5.39 2.03
N LEU A 151 -6.51 5.77 2.30
CA LEU A 151 -7.37 6.38 1.28
C LEU A 151 -6.82 7.71 0.74
N ILE A 152 -6.31 8.60 1.60
CA ILE A 152 -5.73 9.87 1.17
C ILE A 152 -4.49 9.64 0.30
N SER A 153 -3.64 8.67 0.67
CA SER A 153 -2.40 8.33 -0.05
C SER A 153 -2.69 7.92 -1.49
N ASP A 154 -3.46 6.83 -1.70
CA ASP A 154 -3.73 6.28 -3.03
C ASP A 154 -4.50 7.23 -3.94
N THR A 155 -5.33 8.08 -3.33
CA THR A 155 -6.18 9.00 -4.07
C THR A 155 -5.58 10.39 -4.21
N LEU A 156 -4.38 10.64 -3.67
CA LEU A 156 -3.76 11.96 -3.61
C LEU A 156 -4.73 13.03 -3.11
N LEU A 157 -5.32 12.77 -1.94
CA LEU A 157 -6.39 13.59 -1.35
C LEU A 157 -7.62 13.70 -2.25
N LEU A 158 -8.10 12.57 -2.77
CA LEU A 158 -9.29 12.43 -3.62
C LEU A 158 -9.20 13.17 -4.98
N LYS A 159 -7.98 13.37 -5.50
CA LYS A 159 -7.71 14.03 -6.78
C LYS A 159 -7.25 13.06 -7.88
N SER A 160 -6.77 11.89 -7.50
CA SER A 160 -6.32 10.84 -8.43
C SER A 160 -7.48 10.37 -9.32
N PRO A 161 -7.22 10.00 -10.60
CA PRO A 161 -8.23 9.39 -11.45
C PRO A 161 -8.76 8.04 -10.93
N THR A 162 -8.06 7.39 -9.99
CA THR A 162 -8.53 6.17 -9.33
C THR A 162 -9.60 6.43 -8.28
N THR A 163 -9.78 7.69 -7.84
CA THR A 163 -10.77 8.07 -6.84
C THR A 163 -12.17 7.70 -7.31
N HIS A 164 -12.81 6.76 -6.61
CA HIS A 164 -14.17 6.36 -6.91
C HIS A 164 -15.16 7.29 -6.23
N ALA A 165 -16.37 7.42 -6.79
CA ALA A 165 -17.39 8.33 -6.28
C ALA A 165 -17.77 8.06 -4.79
N THR A 166 -17.59 6.83 -4.32
CA THR A 166 -17.84 6.46 -2.91
C THR A 166 -16.75 6.92 -1.96
N ASP A 167 -15.52 7.11 -2.43
CA ASP A 167 -14.37 7.42 -1.59
C ASP A 167 -14.51 8.76 -0.88
N HIS A 168 -15.18 9.74 -1.49
CA HIS A 168 -15.48 11.02 -0.83
C HIS A 168 -16.27 10.83 0.47
N LYS A 169 -17.29 9.97 0.45
CA LYS A 169 -18.10 9.69 1.65
C LYS A 169 -17.31 8.89 2.67
N VAL A 170 -16.48 7.94 2.21
CA VAL A 170 -15.62 7.16 3.11
C VAL A 170 -14.63 8.07 3.83
N ALA A 171 -13.96 8.97 3.11
CA ALA A 171 -13.03 9.94 3.67
C ALA A 171 -13.72 10.87 4.69
N GLU A 172 -14.92 11.38 4.39
CA GLU A 172 -15.69 12.23 5.31
C GLU A 172 -16.01 11.51 6.63
N GLU A 173 -16.52 10.28 6.55
CA GLU A 173 -16.88 9.51 7.74
C GLU A 173 -15.65 9.08 8.55
N LEU A 174 -14.58 8.63 7.90
CA LEU A 174 -13.34 8.28 8.57
C LEU A 174 -12.68 9.50 9.23
N ALA A 175 -12.65 10.67 8.56
CA ALA A 175 -12.13 11.91 9.15
C ALA A 175 -12.91 12.34 10.39
N LYS A 176 -14.24 12.18 10.36
CA LYS A 176 -15.10 12.44 11.50
C LYS A 176 -14.81 11.49 12.68
N ILE A 177 -14.63 10.20 12.42
CA ILE A 177 -14.30 9.21 13.48
C ILE A 177 -12.89 9.46 14.03
N ALA A 178 -11.93 9.75 13.16
CA ALA A 178 -10.54 10.05 13.52
C ALA A 178 -10.39 11.40 14.25
N GLY A 179 -11.36 12.30 14.10
CA GLY A 179 -11.40 13.62 14.71
C GLY A 179 -10.41 14.61 14.08
N VAL A 180 -10.29 14.59 12.75
CA VAL A 180 -9.35 15.43 11.98
C VAL A 180 -10.07 16.22 10.89
N ASP A 181 -9.50 17.37 10.50
CA ASP A 181 -9.90 18.04 9.25
C ASP A 181 -9.25 17.31 8.07
N LEU A 182 -10.08 16.85 7.11
CA LEU A 182 -9.63 16.04 5.98
C LEU A 182 -8.53 16.73 5.16
N GLN A 183 -8.68 18.02 4.88
CA GLN A 183 -7.79 18.75 3.98
C GLN A 183 -6.48 19.11 4.69
N GLU A 184 -6.56 19.60 5.93
CA GLU A 184 -5.39 19.96 6.73
C GLU A 184 -4.54 18.73 7.04
N TYR A 185 -5.17 17.66 7.55
CA TYR A 185 -4.49 16.41 7.86
C TYR A 185 -3.87 15.79 6.60
N GLY A 186 -4.68 15.63 5.54
CA GLY A 186 -4.24 14.96 4.33
C GLY A 186 -3.11 15.69 3.61
N MET A 187 -3.16 17.02 3.53
CA MET A 187 -2.06 17.80 2.96
C MET A 187 -0.79 17.73 3.81
N ALA A 188 -0.91 17.71 5.14
CA ALA A 188 0.24 17.54 6.03
C ALA A 188 0.89 16.17 5.85
N MET A 189 0.08 15.11 5.76
CA MET A 189 0.53 13.73 5.52
C MET A 189 1.25 13.58 4.19
N LEU A 190 0.62 13.99 3.08
CA LEU A 190 1.22 13.88 1.74
C LEU A 190 2.55 14.64 1.65
N LYS A 191 2.65 15.83 2.26
CA LYS A 191 3.89 16.62 2.34
C LYS A 191 4.99 15.94 3.14
N ALA A 192 4.66 15.15 4.15
CA ALA A 192 5.66 14.37 4.89
C ALA A 192 6.33 13.34 3.97
N GLY A 193 5.61 12.81 2.97
CA GLY A 193 6.13 11.88 1.97
C GLY A 193 7.03 12.50 0.90
N THR A 194 7.09 13.83 0.76
CA THR A 194 7.82 14.50 -0.34
C THR A 194 9.25 14.89 -0.02
N ASN A 195 9.81 14.42 1.09
CA ASN A 195 11.19 14.71 1.47
C ASN A 195 12.18 13.87 0.64
N LEU A 196 12.51 14.34 -0.56
CA LEU A 196 13.34 13.62 -1.53
C LEU A 196 14.82 14.04 -1.50
N ASP A 197 15.15 15.18 -0.90
CA ASP A 197 16.47 15.82 -0.97
C ASP A 197 17.60 14.94 -0.42
N ASN A 198 17.32 14.18 0.65
CA ASN A 198 18.30 13.34 1.33
C ASN A 198 18.36 11.91 0.79
N LYS A 199 17.52 11.56 -0.19
CA LYS A 199 17.46 10.20 -0.75
C LYS A 199 18.38 10.10 -1.95
N SER A 200 19.17 9.03 -2.05
CA SER A 200 19.97 8.67 -3.22
C SER A 200 19.09 8.36 -4.44
N ALA A 201 19.69 8.31 -5.64
CA ALA A 201 18.97 7.95 -6.86
C ALA A 201 18.43 6.50 -6.79
N GLU A 202 19.19 5.58 -6.19
CA GLU A 202 18.75 4.21 -5.91
C GLU A 202 17.56 4.15 -4.95
N GLU A 203 17.56 4.97 -3.90
CA GLU A 203 16.40 5.05 -3.01
C GLU A 203 15.19 5.61 -3.73
N LEU A 204 15.31 6.72 -4.48
CA LEU A 204 14.19 7.34 -5.19
C LEU A 204 13.41 6.38 -6.07
N ILE A 205 14.09 5.50 -6.80
CA ILE A 205 13.46 4.58 -7.75
C ILE A 205 12.86 3.34 -7.07
N ASP A 206 12.96 3.24 -5.74
CA ASP A 206 12.54 2.07 -4.97
C ASP A 206 11.71 2.42 -3.71
N ILE A 207 11.36 3.70 -3.50
CA ILE A 207 10.49 4.15 -2.39
C ILE A 207 9.12 3.47 -2.47
N ASP A 208 8.47 3.64 -3.62
CA ASP A 208 7.19 3.04 -3.98
C ASP A 208 7.38 2.45 -5.38
N ALA A 209 7.59 1.14 -5.44
CA ALA A 209 7.89 0.47 -6.69
C ALA A 209 7.36 -0.96 -6.70
N LYS A 210 6.60 -1.28 -7.75
CA LYS A 210 5.93 -2.57 -7.95
C LYS A 210 6.42 -3.20 -9.26
N THR A 211 6.57 -4.52 -9.24
CA THR A 211 6.96 -5.31 -10.42
C THR A 211 5.74 -6.00 -11.01
N PHE A 212 5.60 -5.87 -12.32
CA PHE A 212 4.50 -6.43 -13.10
C PHE A 212 5.04 -7.29 -14.23
N GLU A 213 4.29 -8.35 -14.57
CA GLU A 213 4.55 -9.15 -15.76
C GLU A 213 3.45 -8.89 -16.79
N LEU A 214 3.80 -8.28 -17.92
CA LEU A 214 2.86 -7.94 -18.99
C LEU A 214 3.29 -8.64 -20.28
N ASN A 215 2.48 -9.58 -20.77
CA ASN A 215 2.72 -10.29 -22.04
C ASN A 215 4.13 -10.93 -22.17
N GLY A 216 4.73 -11.32 -21.05
CA GLY A 216 6.09 -11.90 -21.00
C GLY A 216 7.21 -10.90 -20.71
N SER A 217 6.93 -9.60 -20.69
CA SER A 217 7.88 -8.56 -20.27
C SER A 217 7.78 -8.29 -18.77
N ARG A 218 8.93 -8.15 -18.09
CA ARG A 218 9.04 -7.76 -16.69
C ARG A 218 9.23 -6.25 -16.60
N ILE A 219 8.24 -5.57 -16.06
CA ILE A 219 8.19 -4.11 -15.99
C ILE A 219 8.23 -3.68 -14.54
N ARG A 220 9.13 -2.74 -14.23
CA ARG A 220 9.16 -2.06 -12.93
C ARG A 220 8.48 -0.71 -13.07
N ILE A 221 7.47 -0.45 -12.26
CA ILE A 221 6.85 0.87 -12.16
C ILE A 221 7.17 1.41 -10.79
N ALA A 222 7.80 2.57 -10.74
CA ALA A 222 8.15 3.27 -9.51
C ALA A 222 7.55 4.67 -9.51
N GLN A 223 7.15 5.15 -8.33
CA GLN A 223 6.55 6.45 -8.12
C GLN A 223 7.30 7.22 -7.03
N VAL A 224 7.43 8.53 -7.22
CA VAL A 224 7.77 9.47 -6.16
C VAL A 224 6.77 10.61 -6.11
N ASN A 225 6.35 10.95 -4.90
CA ASN A 225 5.54 12.13 -4.63
C ASN A 225 6.47 13.32 -4.36
N THR A 226 6.20 14.45 -5.01
CA THR A 226 6.93 15.72 -4.83
C THR A 226 5.95 16.90 -4.79
N VAL A 227 6.40 18.03 -4.28
CA VAL A 227 5.72 19.33 -4.42
C VAL A 227 6.24 20.15 -5.59
N GLU A 228 7.37 19.76 -6.17
CA GLU A 228 8.01 20.41 -7.32
C GLU A 228 8.69 19.35 -8.19
N ILE A 229 8.17 19.14 -9.41
CA ILE A 229 8.70 18.15 -10.35
C ILE A 229 10.12 18.51 -10.78
N GLN A 230 10.43 19.81 -10.91
CA GLN A 230 11.75 20.25 -11.36
C GLN A 230 12.87 19.85 -10.40
N ASP A 231 12.60 19.72 -9.11
CA ASP A 231 13.59 19.31 -8.12
C ASP A 231 14.07 17.87 -8.39
N VAL A 232 13.15 16.97 -8.74
CA VAL A 232 13.49 15.59 -9.12
C VAL A 232 14.13 15.53 -10.50
N LEU A 233 13.62 16.30 -11.47
CA LEU A 233 14.20 16.35 -12.83
C LEU A 233 15.62 16.93 -12.86
N SER A 234 15.98 17.80 -11.91
CA SER A 234 17.35 18.29 -11.79
C SER A 234 18.37 17.17 -11.54
N ARG A 235 17.91 16.03 -11.01
CA ARG A 235 18.68 14.82 -10.69
C ARG A 235 18.51 13.69 -11.71
N LEU A 236 17.85 13.97 -12.83
CA LEU A 236 17.44 12.96 -13.82
C LEU A 236 18.62 12.14 -14.37
N HIS A 237 19.82 12.72 -14.46
CA HIS A 237 20.99 11.97 -14.90
C HIS A 237 21.29 10.78 -13.97
N ASP A 238 21.39 11.03 -12.67
CA ASP A 238 21.72 10.02 -11.68
C ASP A 238 20.57 9.01 -11.53
N VAL A 239 19.32 9.48 -11.59
CA VAL A 239 18.13 8.61 -11.61
C VAL A 239 18.17 7.65 -12.81
N LYS A 240 18.48 8.14 -14.02
CA LYS A 240 18.61 7.27 -15.20
C LYS A 240 19.74 6.26 -15.08
N VAL A 241 20.84 6.61 -14.40
CA VAL A 241 21.94 5.67 -14.10
C VAL A 241 21.47 4.59 -13.13
N ALA A 242 20.80 4.97 -12.05
CA ALA A 242 20.23 4.03 -11.08
C ALA A 242 19.20 3.08 -11.71
N ILE A 243 18.30 3.61 -12.55
CA ILE A 243 17.31 2.80 -13.28
C ILE A 243 18.00 1.74 -14.14
N LYS A 244 18.98 2.15 -14.97
CA LYS A 244 19.70 1.20 -15.85
C LYS A 244 20.41 0.11 -15.07
N LYS A 245 21.02 0.47 -13.93
CA LYS A 245 21.65 -0.49 -13.03
C LYS A 245 20.63 -1.47 -12.44
N ALA A 246 19.48 -0.98 -11.99
CA ALA A 246 18.40 -1.83 -11.47
C ALA A 246 17.86 -2.77 -12.55
N MET A 247 17.63 -2.28 -13.77
CA MET A 247 17.20 -3.11 -14.91
C MET A 247 18.20 -4.22 -15.24
N GLU A 248 19.50 -3.93 -15.20
CA GLU A 248 20.56 -4.92 -15.46
C GLU A 248 20.61 -6.01 -14.38
N VAL A 249 20.53 -5.61 -13.10
CA VAL A 249 20.62 -6.51 -11.94
C VAL A 249 19.37 -7.38 -11.81
N GLU A 250 18.19 -6.76 -11.90
CA GLU A 250 16.92 -7.42 -11.66
C GLU A 250 16.31 -8.01 -12.93
N HIS A 251 16.92 -7.79 -14.10
CA HIS A 251 16.44 -8.25 -15.40
C HIS A 251 15.03 -7.73 -15.73
N TYR A 252 14.85 -6.41 -15.65
CA TYR A 252 13.64 -5.74 -16.13
C TYR A 252 13.79 -5.37 -17.61
N ASP A 253 12.74 -5.61 -18.40
CA ASP A 253 12.67 -5.23 -19.81
C ASP A 253 12.41 -3.72 -19.97
N ASP A 254 11.54 -3.19 -19.11
CA ASP A 254 11.13 -1.78 -19.09
C ASP A 254 11.03 -1.25 -17.66
N PHE A 255 11.31 0.04 -17.49
CA PHE A 255 11.19 0.76 -16.23
C PHE A 255 10.44 2.07 -16.46
N VAL A 256 9.34 2.26 -15.73
CA VAL A 256 8.53 3.47 -15.73
C VAL A 256 8.70 4.17 -14.38
N PHE A 257 9.27 5.37 -14.39
CA PHE A 257 9.44 6.20 -13.20
C PHE A 257 8.50 7.40 -13.26
N MET A 258 7.57 7.49 -12.30
CA MET A 258 6.55 8.52 -12.23
C MET A 258 6.91 9.56 -11.17
N ILE A 259 7.01 10.83 -11.58
CA ILE A 259 7.28 11.96 -10.69
C ILE A 259 5.97 12.73 -10.52
N THR A 260 5.28 12.54 -9.41
CA THR A 260 3.92 13.04 -9.20
C THR A 260 3.92 14.29 -8.31
N ASP A 261 3.40 15.40 -8.83
CA ASP A 261 3.11 16.61 -8.08
C ASP A 261 1.79 16.46 -7.31
N ILE A 262 1.88 16.34 -5.99
CA ILE A 262 0.72 16.13 -5.11
C ILE A 262 -0.17 17.38 -4.97
N VAL A 263 0.36 18.57 -5.28
CA VAL A 263 -0.35 19.84 -5.17
C VAL A 263 -1.22 20.06 -6.40
N ASN A 264 -0.61 19.90 -7.58
CA ASN A 264 -1.22 20.19 -8.89
C ASN A 264 -1.83 18.96 -9.58
N SER A 265 -1.59 17.74 -9.05
CA SER A 265 -2.15 16.48 -9.54
C SER A 265 -1.77 16.15 -10.99
N ASN A 266 -0.51 16.36 -11.33
CA ASN A 266 0.10 15.97 -12.59
C ASN A 266 1.36 15.14 -12.34
N SER A 267 1.73 14.31 -13.32
CA SER A 267 2.94 13.49 -13.26
C SER A 267 3.79 13.68 -14.51
N GLU A 268 5.11 13.74 -14.31
CA GLU A 268 6.09 13.56 -15.39
C GLU A 268 6.54 12.09 -15.40
N ILE A 269 6.59 11.48 -16.59
CA ILE A 269 6.93 10.07 -16.75
C ILE A 269 8.31 9.94 -17.40
N VAL A 270 9.20 9.20 -16.75
CA VAL A 270 10.52 8.83 -17.29
C VAL A 270 10.52 7.34 -17.57
N GLU A 271 10.59 6.99 -18.84
CA GLU A 271 10.62 5.60 -19.31
C GLU A 271 12.03 5.24 -19.82
N ILE A 272 12.51 4.06 -19.44
CA ILE A 272 13.73 3.43 -19.96
C ILE A 272 13.42 1.97 -20.22
N GLY A 273 13.57 1.53 -21.47
CA GLY A 273 13.10 0.21 -21.85
C GLY A 273 13.30 -0.11 -23.32
N SER A 274 12.88 -1.31 -23.68
CA SER A 274 12.94 -1.83 -25.05
C SER A 274 11.64 -1.62 -25.81
N HIS A 275 10.55 -1.29 -25.11
CA HIS A 275 9.20 -1.18 -25.65
C HIS A 275 8.58 0.20 -25.42
#